data_AF-A0A316WHS0-F1
#
_entry.id   AF-A0A316WHS0-F1
#
_cell.length_a   1.000
_cell.length_b   1.000
_cell.length_c   1.000
_cell.angle_alpha   90.00
_cell.angle_beta   90.00
_cell.angle_gamma   90.00
#
_symmetry.space_group_name_H-M   'P 1'
#
loop_
_entity.id
_entity.type
_entity.pdbx_description
1 polymer ?
#
loop_
_entity_poly.entity_id
_entity_poly.type
_entity_poly.pdbx_seq_one_letter_code
_entity_poly.pdbx_strand_id
1 'polypeptide(L)'
;MKKAYFVGLCLLSIVSCSAPGDELETLNESQTLNESSANKLAKGGFRDNPDTPTPPPAGIWSKSFYLTNPIYGFYSDLTKKHLYNTSPLPSELPKSYPGLSYYFQERLLGSADGPGPVISRWFHTGTNDLVLTTNPNELSGQSYWEKKDLGTSYNGDEPGSFPIYRYFNSDKKTHFYTRDKNELGDGKDGYSYEGIAFYLKDSEPKAYRVRDGQFFQDNATGALYIVFESTLRRIESFAVINNLFAVQGKAYLLYKVNIEDYTGERGADITSGTQLVRNTNTGKLYLVDDGLYRYIPTMQIFNSYKLNEDAIQNKPVRMMFTGKDVAHTY
;
A
#
# COMPACT_ATOMS: atom_id res chain seq x y z
N MET A 1 -41.67 -55.65 -43.89
CA MET A 1 -40.29 -55.19 -44.17
C MET A 1 -39.55 -55.22 -42.83
N LYS A 2 -38.90 -56.34 -42.42
CA LYS A 2 -37.46 -56.68 -42.60
C LYS A 2 -36.55 -55.44 -42.45
N LYS A 3 -35.54 -55.33 -41.57
CA LYS A 3 -34.87 -56.19 -40.55
C LYS A 3 -34.08 -55.25 -39.61
N ALA A 4 -33.84 -55.69 -38.37
CA ALA A 4 -32.86 -55.13 -37.44
C ALA A 4 -31.43 -55.63 -37.74
N TYR A 5 -30.39 -54.83 -37.44
CA TYR A 5 -29.01 -55.25 -37.12
C TYR A 5 -28.35 -54.16 -36.24
N PHE A 6 -27.92 -54.41 -35.00
CA PHE A 6 -26.78 -55.17 -34.46
C PHE A 6 -25.48 -54.32 -34.29
N VAL A 7 -25.16 -54.05 -33.01
CA VAL A 7 -23.88 -54.13 -32.28
C VAL A 7 -22.58 -53.61 -32.94
N GLY A 8 -21.79 -52.88 -32.14
CA GLY A 8 -20.35 -52.73 -32.40
C GLY A 8 -19.59 -51.87 -31.38
N LEU A 9 -19.36 -52.41 -30.18
CA LEU A 9 -18.31 -51.96 -29.26
C LEU A 9 -16.94 -52.33 -29.86
N CYS A 10 -16.00 -51.40 -29.98
CA CYS A 10 -14.59 -51.74 -30.20
C CYS A 10 -13.64 -50.63 -29.72
N LEU A 11 -12.93 -50.93 -28.62
CA LEU A 11 -11.61 -50.38 -28.29
C LEU A 11 -10.59 -50.80 -29.36
N LEU A 12 -9.65 -49.92 -29.72
CA LEU A 12 -8.23 -50.24 -29.92
C LEU A 12 -7.39 -48.99 -30.24
N SER A 13 -6.25 -48.91 -29.54
CA SER A 13 -5.01 -48.15 -29.77
C SER A 13 -4.43 -48.46 -31.18
N ILE A 14 -3.43 -47.78 -31.78
CA ILE A 14 -2.08 -47.31 -31.37
C ILE A 14 -1.50 -46.47 -32.55
N VAL A 15 -0.23 -46.02 -32.41
CA VAL A 15 0.78 -45.57 -33.43
C VAL A 15 0.98 -44.04 -33.41
N SER A 16 2.02 -43.44 -32.80
CA SER A 16 3.49 -43.54 -32.93
C SER A 16 4.04 -43.18 -34.31
N CYS A 17 4.65 -42.00 -34.45
CA CYS A 17 6.00 -41.83 -35.02
C CYS A 17 6.46 -40.37 -34.97
N SER A 18 7.77 -40.21 -34.73
CA SER A 18 8.51 -39.00 -34.39
C SER A 18 9.53 -38.57 -35.47
N ALA A 19 9.84 -37.26 -35.48
CA ALA A 19 11.11 -36.57 -35.84
C ALA A 19 11.59 -36.54 -37.32
N PRO A 20 12.49 -35.62 -37.75
CA PRO A 20 13.83 -35.26 -37.19
C PRO A 20 14.02 -33.73 -36.92
N GLY A 21 14.92 -33.26 -36.02
CA GLY A 21 16.40 -33.15 -36.12
C GLY A 21 16.76 -31.70 -36.53
N ASP A 22 17.57 -30.87 -35.85
CA ASP A 22 18.91 -31.04 -35.27
C ASP A 22 19.06 -30.17 -33.99
N GLU A 23 19.53 -30.69 -32.84
CA GLU A 23 20.93 -30.81 -32.38
C GLU A 23 21.64 -29.45 -32.16
N LEU A 24 21.74 -29.01 -30.90
CA LEU A 24 22.84 -29.22 -29.92
C LEU A 24 23.96 -28.18 -30.09
N GLU A 25 24.18 -27.36 -29.07
CA GLU A 25 25.53 -27.14 -28.54
C GLU A 25 25.49 -26.44 -27.17
N THR A 26 26.03 -27.14 -26.18
CA THR A 26 26.53 -26.59 -24.92
C THR A 26 27.90 -25.98 -25.18
N LEU A 27 28.10 -24.69 -24.88
CA LEU A 27 29.44 -24.12 -24.71
C LEU A 27 29.52 -23.37 -23.39
N ASN A 28 30.30 -23.96 -22.51
CA ASN A 28 30.94 -23.31 -21.38
C ASN A 28 32.19 -22.62 -21.95
N GLU A 29 32.31 -21.29 -21.87
CA GLU A 29 33.59 -20.61 -21.61
C GLU A 29 33.43 -19.09 -21.61
N SER A 30 34.01 -18.51 -20.57
CA SER A 30 34.42 -17.13 -20.41
C SER A 30 34.95 -16.46 -21.69
N GLN A 31 34.35 -15.31 -22.05
CA GLN A 31 35.11 -14.21 -22.63
C GLN A 31 34.77 -12.88 -21.95
N THR A 32 35.77 -12.43 -21.20
CA THR A 32 36.14 -11.05 -20.89
C THR A 32 35.52 -9.97 -21.77
N LEU A 33 34.84 -9.02 -21.13
CA LEU A 33 34.83 -7.62 -21.58
C LEU A 33 35.75 -6.84 -20.65
N ASN A 34 36.98 -6.61 -21.13
CA ASN A 34 37.86 -5.60 -20.56
C ASN A 34 37.34 -4.21 -20.96
N GLU A 35 37.10 -3.43 -19.90
CA GLU A 35 37.40 -2.02 -19.71
C GLU A 35 36.79 -0.91 -20.58
N SER A 36 36.49 0.17 -19.86
CA SER A 36 36.23 1.55 -20.30
C SER A 36 34.80 1.91 -20.69
N SER A 37 33.94 2.05 -19.68
CA SER A 37 32.92 3.10 -19.70
C SER A 37 32.62 3.54 -18.27
N ALA A 38 32.98 4.80 -18.00
CA ALA A 38 33.00 5.43 -16.69
C ALA A 38 31.74 5.21 -15.86
N ASN A 39 31.94 5.08 -14.55
CA ASN A 39 30.99 5.41 -13.49
C ASN A 39 30.20 6.68 -13.85
N LYS A 40 29.02 6.52 -14.46
CA LYS A 40 28.00 7.55 -14.43
C LYS A 40 27.23 7.37 -13.14
N LEU A 41 27.81 7.94 -12.08
CA LEU A 41 27.06 8.40 -10.92
C LEU A 41 25.82 9.15 -11.45
N ALA A 42 24.63 8.63 -11.18
CA ALA A 42 23.39 9.36 -11.41
C ALA A 42 23.33 10.50 -10.39
N LYS A 43 24.04 11.59 -10.69
CA LYS A 43 23.96 12.87 -10.01
C LYS A 43 22.69 13.57 -10.51
N GLY A 44 21.54 13.12 -10.02
CA GLY A 44 20.23 13.69 -10.32
C GLY A 44 19.92 14.84 -9.35
N GLY A 45 20.54 16.00 -9.57
CA GLY A 45 20.01 17.26 -9.07
C GLY A 45 18.90 17.71 -10.01
N PHE A 46 17.69 17.92 -9.49
CA PHE A 46 16.64 18.61 -10.22
C PHE A 46 16.29 19.94 -9.56
N ARG A 47 15.98 20.89 -10.44
CA ARG A 47 15.87 22.33 -10.29
C ARG A 47 14.69 22.77 -9.42
N ASP A 48 15.00 23.81 -8.65
CA ASP A 48 14.17 24.81 -7.99
C ASP A 48 12.80 25.11 -8.64
N ASN A 49 11.72 24.70 -7.99
CA ASN A 49 10.62 25.51 -7.42
C ASN A 49 9.40 24.59 -7.17
N PRO A 50 8.80 24.57 -5.97
CA PRO A 50 7.65 25.45 -5.72
C PRO A 50 7.61 25.98 -4.28
N ASP A 51 6.78 26.99 -4.01
CA ASP A 51 6.48 27.57 -2.69
C ASP A 51 6.86 26.67 -1.50
N THR A 52 7.99 26.98 -0.87
CA THR A 52 8.65 26.10 0.10
C THR A 52 7.80 25.87 1.35
N PRO A 53 7.45 24.62 1.72
CA PRO A 53 7.73 24.15 3.05
C PRO A 53 9.21 23.73 3.08
N THR A 54 9.91 24.16 4.13
CA THR A 54 11.23 23.70 4.57
C THR A 54 11.53 22.22 4.21
N PRO A 55 12.80 21.83 3.96
CA PRO A 55 13.14 20.43 3.75
C PRO A 55 12.43 19.57 4.81
N PRO A 56 11.75 18.48 4.40
CA PRO A 56 11.00 17.67 5.34
C PRO A 56 11.93 17.31 6.51
N PRO A 57 11.47 17.42 7.77
CA PRO A 57 12.30 17.12 8.92
C PRO A 57 12.93 15.72 8.76
N ALA A 58 14.16 15.55 9.28
CA ALA A 58 14.98 14.35 9.13
C ALA A 58 14.14 13.05 9.14
N GLY A 59 14.19 12.25 8.07
CA GLY A 59 13.31 11.09 7.93
C GLY A 59 13.17 10.59 6.49
N ILE A 60 12.70 9.35 6.37
CA ILE A 60 12.21 8.80 5.10
C ILE A 60 10.70 8.98 5.01
N TRP A 61 10.25 9.46 3.86
CA TRP A 61 8.85 9.76 3.59
C TRP A 61 8.42 9.05 2.32
N SER A 62 7.33 8.31 2.41
CA SER A 62 6.73 7.67 1.24
C SER A 62 5.72 8.62 0.60
N LYS A 63 5.82 8.78 -0.71
CA LYS A 63 4.85 9.44 -1.59
C LYS A 63 3.66 8.55 -1.92
N SER A 64 3.63 7.30 -1.42
CA SER A 64 2.51 6.39 -1.69
C SER A 64 1.19 7.00 -1.22
N PHE A 65 0.23 6.99 -2.14
CA PHE A 65 -1.13 7.47 -1.94
C PHE A 65 -1.83 6.60 -0.90
N TYR A 66 -1.96 7.10 0.33
CA TYR A 66 -3.12 6.72 1.11
C TYR A 66 -4.25 7.62 0.70
N LEU A 67 -5.39 7.01 0.38
CA LEU A 67 -6.64 7.75 0.34
C LEU A 67 -6.83 8.34 1.75
N THR A 68 -6.71 9.66 1.88
CA THR A 68 -7.09 10.35 3.10
C THR A 68 -8.62 10.43 3.09
N ASN A 69 -9.22 9.84 4.12
CA ASN A 69 -10.66 9.76 4.33
C ASN A 69 -11.53 9.54 3.06
N PRO A 70 -11.30 8.45 2.31
CA PRO A 70 -12.09 8.13 1.12
C PRO A 70 -13.55 7.86 1.46
N ILE A 71 -14.47 8.14 0.54
CA ILE A 71 -15.83 7.61 0.60
C ILE A 71 -15.99 6.54 -0.48
N TYR A 72 -16.18 5.30 -0.05
CA TYR A 72 -16.47 4.17 -0.92
C TYR A 72 -17.98 3.97 -1.05
N GLY A 73 -18.43 3.64 -2.25
CA GLY A 73 -19.79 3.18 -2.53
C GLY A 73 -19.82 1.67 -2.72
N PHE A 74 -20.83 1.03 -2.18
CA PHE A 74 -21.06 -0.41 -2.22
C PHE A 74 -22.47 -0.68 -2.73
N TYR A 75 -22.60 -1.72 -3.55
CA TYR A 75 -23.89 -2.18 -4.04
C TYR A 75 -24.22 -3.55 -3.46
N SER A 76 -25.49 -3.75 -3.11
CA SER A 76 -26.00 -5.04 -2.67
C SER A 76 -26.89 -5.68 -3.71
N ASP A 77 -26.49 -6.86 -4.17
CA ASP A 77 -27.33 -7.64 -5.07
C ASP A 77 -28.59 -8.21 -4.41
N LEU A 78 -28.58 -8.36 -3.08
CA LEU A 78 -29.73 -8.87 -2.33
C LEU A 78 -30.78 -7.77 -2.11
N THR A 79 -30.36 -6.60 -1.65
CA THR A 79 -31.28 -5.51 -1.26
C THR A 79 -31.51 -4.52 -2.40
N LYS A 80 -30.68 -4.57 -3.46
CA LYS A 80 -30.68 -3.62 -4.58
C LYS A 80 -30.46 -2.17 -4.12
N LYS A 81 -29.62 -1.99 -3.09
CA LYS A 81 -29.31 -0.70 -2.44
C LYS A 81 -27.87 -0.30 -2.62
N HIS A 82 -27.63 1.00 -2.60
CA HIS A 82 -26.30 1.60 -2.51
C HIS A 82 -26.03 2.08 -1.10
N LEU A 83 -24.88 1.69 -0.55
CA LEU A 83 -24.41 2.13 0.76
C LEU A 83 -23.02 2.75 0.66
N TYR A 84 -22.69 3.63 1.60
CA TYR A 84 -21.45 4.38 1.58
C TYR A 84 -20.78 4.41 2.95
N ASN A 85 -19.45 4.28 2.97
CA ASN A 85 -18.63 4.32 4.19
C ASN A 85 -17.19 4.71 3.86
N THR A 86 -16.41 5.06 4.90
CA THR A 86 -15.00 5.42 4.75
C THR A 86 -14.03 4.25 4.80
N SER A 87 -14.47 3.10 5.33
CA SER A 87 -13.72 1.86 5.26
C SER A 87 -14.03 1.13 3.95
N PRO A 88 -13.02 0.54 3.29
CA PRO A 88 -13.22 -0.30 2.11
C PRO A 88 -13.83 -1.68 2.46
N LEU A 89 -14.06 -1.97 3.74
CA LEU A 89 -14.54 -3.28 4.20
C LEU A 89 -16.08 -3.34 4.23
N PRO A 90 -16.72 -4.25 3.47
CA PRO A 90 -18.18 -4.46 3.51
C PRO A 90 -18.72 -4.88 4.89
N SER A 91 -17.85 -5.35 5.78
CA SER A 91 -18.18 -5.69 7.17
C SER A 91 -18.50 -4.46 8.02
N GLU A 92 -18.04 -3.28 7.64
CA GLU A 92 -18.27 -2.03 8.37
C GLU A 92 -19.47 -1.23 7.85
N LEU A 93 -20.17 -1.74 6.83
CA LEU A 93 -21.37 -1.12 6.31
C LEU A 93 -22.52 -1.20 7.34
N PRO A 94 -23.33 -0.13 7.46
CA PRO A 94 -24.58 -0.20 8.20
C PRO A 94 -25.55 -1.12 7.43
N LYS A 95 -26.13 -2.13 8.09
CA LYS A 95 -27.06 -3.05 7.42
C LYS A 95 -28.01 -3.68 8.41
N SER A 96 -29.27 -3.84 8.02
CA SER A 96 -30.25 -4.58 8.82
C SER A 96 -30.29 -6.08 8.50
N TYR A 97 -29.70 -6.51 7.38
CA TYR A 97 -29.60 -7.93 6.99
C TYR A 97 -28.16 -8.48 7.12
N PRO A 98 -27.98 -9.68 7.69
CA PRO A 98 -26.67 -10.33 7.77
C PRO A 98 -26.25 -10.94 6.42
N GLY A 99 -24.97 -10.82 6.07
CA GLY A 99 -24.36 -11.42 4.87
C GLY A 99 -23.32 -10.51 4.21
N LEU A 100 -22.03 -10.86 4.34
CA LEU A 100 -20.93 -10.10 3.71
C LEU A 100 -20.86 -10.31 2.19
N SER A 101 -21.30 -11.47 1.71
CA SER A 101 -21.15 -11.93 0.32
C SER A 101 -22.04 -11.20 -0.69
N TYR A 102 -22.95 -10.33 -0.25
CA TYR A 102 -23.86 -9.61 -1.14
C TYR A 102 -23.43 -8.18 -1.44
N TYR A 103 -22.46 -7.64 -0.70
CA TYR A 103 -21.99 -6.28 -0.86
C TYR A 103 -20.63 -6.28 -1.53
N PHE A 104 -20.53 -5.64 -2.69
CA PHE A 104 -19.27 -5.40 -3.36
C PHE A 104 -19.03 -3.90 -3.48
N GLN A 105 -17.76 -3.52 -3.37
CA GLN A 105 -17.35 -2.13 -3.59
C GLN A 105 -17.54 -1.81 -5.07
N GLU A 106 -18.43 -0.87 -5.38
CA GLU A 106 -18.74 -0.48 -6.75
C GLU A 106 -17.97 0.78 -7.18
N ARG A 107 -17.65 1.68 -6.26
CA ARG A 107 -17.04 2.98 -6.60
C ARG A 107 -16.26 3.60 -5.46
N LEU A 108 -15.33 4.47 -5.83
CA LEU A 108 -14.71 5.46 -4.95
C LEU A 108 -15.26 6.83 -5.35
N LEU A 109 -15.90 7.55 -4.43
CA LEU A 109 -16.41 8.88 -4.70
C LEU A 109 -15.31 9.94 -4.66
N GLY A 110 -14.37 9.82 -3.73
CA GLY A 110 -13.29 10.78 -3.51
C GLY A 110 -12.89 10.85 -2.04
N SER A 111 -12.07 11.84 -1.68
CA SER A 111 -11.60 12.14 -0.33
C SER A 111 -12.46 13.22 0.33
N ALA A 112 -12.86 12.98 1.57
CA ALA A 112 -13.66 13.87 2.42
C ALA A 112 -12.80 14.52 3.52
N ASP A 113 -11.75 15.24 3.11
CA ASP A 113 -10.84 16.00 3.98
C ASP A 113 -10.80 17.49 3.65
N GLY A 114 -11.90 18.03 3.13
CA GLY A 114 -11.99 19.43 2.73
C GLY A 114 -12.23 20.38 3.91
N PRO A 115 -12.08 21.70 3.70
CA PRO A 115 -12.35 22.72 4.72
C PRO A 115 -13.85 23.07 4.86
N GLY A 116 -14.72 22.44 4.07
CA GLY A 116 -16.15 22.69 4.02
C GLY A 116 -16.96 21.93 5.07
N PRO A 117 -18.30 21.94 4.94
CA PRO A 117 -19.21 21.31 5.91
C PRO A 117 -18.99 19.80 6.09
N VAL A 118 -19.35 19.30 7.28
CA VAL A 118 -19.32 17.86 7.61
C VAL A 118 -20.28 17.08 6.70
N ILE A 119 -19.80 16.00 6.10
CA ILE A 119 -20.61 15.03 5.38
C ILE A 119 -21.13 14.00 6.40
N SER A 120 -22.43 14.00 6.61
CA SER A 120 -23.11 13.05 7.49
C SER A 120 -23.79 11.95 6.68
N ARG A 121 -23.61 10.70 7.13
CA ARG A 121 -24.24 9.49 6.60
C ARG A 121 -25.38 9.07 7.50
N TRP A 122 -26.58 9.07 6.96
CA TRP A 122 -27.80 8.64 7.62
C TRP A 122 -28.26 7.34 7.01
N PHE A 123 -28.40 6.30 7.83
CA PHE A 123 -28.86 4.99 7.40
C PHE A 123 -30.25 4.70 7.95
N HIS A 124 -31.21 4.38 7.09
CA HIS A 124 -32.55 4.03 7.51
C HIS A 124 -32.66 2.52 7.76
N THR A 125 -32.86 2.12 9.02
CA THR A 125 -32.84 0.71 9.45
C THR A 125 -33.96 -0.15 8.85
N GLY A 126 -35.13 0.44 8.62
CA GLY A 126 -36.26 -0.23 7.96
C GLY A 126 -36.12 -0.43 6.45
N THR A 127 -35.70 0.60 5.70
CA THR A 127 -35.67 0.56 4.23
C THR A 127 -34.30 0.20 3.65
N ASN A 128 -33.24 0.21 4.47
CA ASN A 128 -31.84 0.17 4.04
C ASN A 128 -31.44 1.28 3.05
N ASP A 129 -32.15 2.42 3.08
CA ASP A 129 -31.70 3.61 2.37
C ASP A 129 -30.53 4.26 3.12
N LEU A 130 -29.67 4.95 2.38
CA LEU A 130 -28.55 5.69 2.94
C LEU A 130 -28.42 7.05 2.26
N VAL A 131 -28.52 8.10 3.07
CA VAL A 131 -28.39 9.49 2.63
C VAL A 131 -27.06 10.05 3.13
N LEU A 132 -26.25 10.53 2.20
CA LEU A 132 -25.14 11.43 2.45
C LEU A 132 -25.59 12.88 2.27
N THR A 133 -25.34 13.71 3.28
CA THR A 133 -25.71 15.14 3.25
C THR A 133 -24.79 15.99 4.12
N THR A 134 -24.57 17.22 3.68
CA THR A 134 -23.92 18.29 4.42
C THR A 134 -24.91 19.15 5.22
N ASN A 135 -26.22 18.97 5.02
CA ASN A 135 -27.25 19.63 5.80
C ASN A 135 -27.50 18.84 7.11
N PRO A 136 -27.12 19.38 8.28
CA PRO A 136 -27.25 18.65 9.55
C PRO A 136 -28.70 18.39 9.96
N ASN A 137 -29.67 19.09 9.36
CA ASN A 137 -31.07 19.06 9.74
C ASN A 137 -31.96 18.25 8.78
N GLU A 138 -31.45 17.75 7.65
CA GLU A 138 -32.26 17.11 6.59
C GLU A 138 -33.13 15.96 7.11
N LEU A 139 -32.56 15.14 8.01
CA LEU A 139 -33.22 13.96 8.58
C LEU A 139 -33.34 14.03 10.11
N SER A 140 -33.06 15.19 10.70
CA SER A 140 -33.11 15.38 12.15
C SER A 140 -34.52 15.18 12.69
N GLY A 141 -34.66 14.41 13.76
CA GLY A 141 -35.95 14.10 14.39
C GLY A 141 -36.80 13.05 13.66
N GLN A 142 -36.36 12.56 12.49
CA GLN A 142 -37.04 11.45 11.81
C GLN A 142 -36.71 10.11 12.47
N SER A 143 -37.70 9.22 12.60
CA SER A 143 -37.50 7.89 13.17
C SER A 143 -36.69 6.97 12.25
N TYR A 144 -36.03 5.97 12.84
CA TYR A 144 -35.30 4.89 12.13
C TYR A 144 -34.04 5.29 11.36
N TRP A 145 -33.60 6.55 11.45
CA TRP A 145 -32.35 7.00 10.85
C TRP A 145 -31.18 7.00 11.84
N GLU A 146 -30.07 6.37 11.45
CA GLU A 146 -28.83 6.31 12.20
C GLU A 146 -27.75 7.18 11.57
N LYS A 147 -27.36 8.26 12.26
CA LYS A 147 -26.33 9.20 11.80
C LYS A 147 -24.91 8.73 12.14
N LYS A 148 -23.98 8.91 11.21
CA LYS A 148 -22.52 8.86 11.43
C LYS A 148 -21.84 9.92 10.56
N ASP A 149 -20.87 10.64 11.10
CA ASP A 149 -20.08 11.59 10.31
C ASP A 149 -18.99 10.82 9.53
N LEU A 150 -18.81 11.16 8.25
CA LEU A 150 -17.84 10.52 7.36
C LEU A 150 -16.63 11.39 7.04
N GLY A 151 -16.64 12.68 7.38
CA GLY A 151 -15.58 13.61 7.01
C GLY A 151 -16.12 15.00 6.72
N THR A 152 -15.31 15.80 6.05
CA THR A 152 -15.65 17.16 5.63
C THR A 152 -15.56 17.31 4.12
N SER A 153 -16.55 17.98 3.54
CA SER A 153 -16.60 18.30 2.11
C SER A 153 -15.63 19.44 1.76
N TYR A 154 -15.44 19.67 0.46
CA TYR A 154 -14.80 20.88 -0.07
C TYR A 154 -15.87 21.94 -0.37
N ASN A 155 -15.48 23.22 -0.45
CA ASN A 155 -16.40 24.30 -0.79
C ASN A 155 -16.72 24.35 -2.29
N GLY A 156 -15.88 23.75 -3.13
CA GLY A 156 -16.06 23.60 -4.58
C GLY A 156 -15.31 24.64 -5.41
N ASP A 157 -14.61 25.57 -4.77
CA ASP A 157 -13.73 26.56 -5.39
C ASP A 157 -12.25 26.14 -5.36
N GLU A 158 -11.92 25.09 -4.60
CA GLU A 158 -10.56 24.60 -4.46
C GLU A 158 -10.08 23.87 -5.74
N PRO A 159 -8.84 24.08 -6.19
CA PRO A 159 -8.28 23.38 -7.35
C PRO A 159 -8.36 21.86 -7.22
N GLY A 160 -8.94 21.19 -8.22
CA GLY A 160 -9.09 19.74 -8.24
C GLY A 160 -10.28 19.21 -7.43
N SER A 161 -11.11 20.09 -6.86
CA SER A 161 -12.42 19.69 -6.32
C SER A 161 -13.41 19.39 -7.45
N PHE A 162 -14.33 18.47 -7.20
CA PHE A 162 -15.38 18.07 -8.13
C PHE A 162 -16.69 17.76 -7.40
N PRO A 163 -17.84 17.99 -8.05
CA PRO A 163 -19.15 17.76 -7.45
C PRO A 163 -19.47 16.28 -7.34
N ILE A 164 -20.22 15.92 -6.29
CA ILE A 164 -20.90 14.64 -6.14
C ILE A 164 -22.39 14.87 -6.34
N TYR A 165 -22.93 14.24 -7.37
CA TYR A 165 -24.33 14.31 -7.76
C TYR A 165 -25.15 13.27 -7.00
N ARG A 166 -26.30 13.70 -6.46
CA ARG A 166 -27.25 12.84 -5.74
C ARG A 166 -28.45 12.53 -6.61
N TYR A 167 -28.87 11.28 -6.55
CA TYR A 167 -30.06 10.78 -7.22
C TYR A 167 -30.89 9.94 -6.26
N PHE A 168 -32.21 9.94 -6.46
CA PHE A 168 -33.12 9.11 -5.67
C PHE A 168 -33.98 8.23 -6.58
N ASN A 169 -34.11 6.95 -6.21
CA ASN A 169 -35.03 6.02 -6.85
C ASN A 169 -36.20 5.73 -5.91
N SER A 170 -37.40 6.21 -6.27
CA SER A 170 -38.61 6.12 -5.44
C SER A 170 -39.14 4.71 -5.28
N ASP A 171 -38.94 3.84 -6.28
CA ASP A 171 -39.45 2.47 -6.29
C ASP A 171 -38.58 1.59 -5.41
N LYS A 172 -37.26 1.74 -5.55
CA LYS A 172 -36.28 1.01 -4.76
C LYS A 172 -36.06 1.62 -3.37
N LYS A 173 -36.46 2.87 -3.12
CA LYS A 173 -36.14 3.62 -1.87
C LYS A 173 -34.64 3.64 -1.61
N THR A 174 -33.85 4.11 -2.58
CA THR A 174 -32.39 4.19 -2.44
C THR A 174 -31.87 5.48 -3.04
N HIS A 175 -30.95 6.12 -2.34
CA HIS A 175 -30.13 7.17 -2.90
C HIS A 175 -28.92 6.58 -3.61
N PHE A 176 -28.40 7.35 -4.55
CA PHE A 176 -27.24 7.03 -5.36
C PHE A 176 -26.39 8.28 -5.55
N TYR A 177 -25.07 8.09 -5.48
CA TYR A 177 -24.09 9.15 -5.57
C TYR A 177 -23.05 8.83 -6.62
N THR A 178 -22.75 9.79 -7.48
CA THR A 178 -21.70 9.69 -8.49
C THR A 178 -20.98 11.02 -8.69
N ARG A 179 -19.71 10.95 -9.11
CA ARG A 179 -18.94 12.10 -9.60
C ARG A 179 -19.15 12.36 -11.10
N ASP A 180 -19.79 11.43 -11.83
CA ASP A 180 -20.05 11.56 -13.27
C ASP A 180 -21.55 11.75 -13.52
N LYS A 181 -21.95 12.99 -13.83
CA LYS A 181 -23.35 13.31 -14.16
C LYS A 181 -23.83 12.53 -15.39
N ASN A 182 -22.93 12.11 -16.29
CA ASN A 182 -23.32 11.42 -17.52
C ASN A 182 -23.83 10.00 -17.27
N GLU A 183 -23.60 9.41 -16.09
CA GLU A 183 -24.13 8.08 -15.74
C GLU A 183 -25.66 8.03 -15.83
N LEU A 184 -26.33 9.08 -15.32
CA LEU A 184 -27.80 9.14 -15.22
C LEU A 184 -28.41 10.41 -15.83
N GLY A 185 -27.60 11.41 -16.20
CA GLY A 185 -28.09 12.69 -16.70
C GLY A 185 -28.99 13.39 -15.68
N ASP A 186 -30.16 13.84 -16.11
CA ASP A 186 -31.20 14.38 -15.22
C ASP A 186 -32.15 13.29 -14.68
N GLY A 187 -31.97 12.04 -15.11
CA GLY A 187 -32.67 10.87 -14.60
C GLY A 187 -32.65 9.68 -15.56
N LYS A 188 -32.43 8.47 -15.04
CA LYS A 188 -32.38 7.20 -15.79
C LYS A 188 -32.60 6.02 -14.84
N ASP A 189 -33.15 4.90 -15.34
CA ASP A 189 -33.33 3.66 -14.57
C ASP A 189 -34.13 3.83 -13.25
N GLY A 190 -35.09 4.76 -13.26
CA GLY A 190 -35.94 5.11 -12.11
C GLY A 190 -35.27 6.05 -11.10
N TYR A 191 -34.05 6.51 -11.36
CA TYR A 191 -33.39 7.53 -10.57
C TYR A 191 -33.74 8.93 -11.08
N SER A 192 -34.09 9.82 -10.15
CA SER A 192 -34.32 11.25 -10.40
C SER A 192 -33.16 12.05 -9.83
N TYR A 193 -32.65 13.02 -10.60
CA TYR A 193 -31.58 13.92 -10.15
C TYR A 193 -32.07 14.87 -9.06
N GLU A 194 -31.31 14.98 -7.97
CA GLU A 194 -31.64 15.84 -6.81
C GLU A 194 -30.66 17.01 -6.62
N GLY A 195 -29.60 17.09 -7.43
CA GLY A 195 -28.61 18.16 -7.33
C GLY A 195 -27.21 17.68 -6.95
N ILE A 196 -26.33 18.65 -6.71
CA ILE A 196 -25.01 18.44 -6.11
C ILE A 196 -25.20 18.32 -4.61
N ALA A 197 -24.79 17.20 -4.01
CA ALA A 197 -24.87 17.01 -2.56
C ALA A 197 -23.70 17.68 -1.83
N PHE A 198 -22.48 17.58 -2.39
CA PHE A 198 -21.25 18.14 -1.84
C PHE A 198 -20.11 18.02 -2.85
N TYR A 199 -18.94 18.57 -2.54
CA TYR A 199 -17.72 18.46 -3.34
C TYR A 199 -16.68 17.60 -2.63
N LEU A 200 -15.95 16.80 -3.40
CA LEU A 200 -14.80 16.01 -2.96
C LEU A 200 -13.57 16.36 -3.81
N LYS A 201 -12.39 15.89 -3.40
CA LYS A 201 -11.19 15.84 -4.24
C LYS A 201 -10.78 14.40 -4.46
N ASP A 202 -9.94 14.16 -5.45
CA ASP A 202 -9.12 12.95 -5.44
C ASP A 202 -8.20 13.05 -4.22
N SER A 203 -7.93 11.93 -3.55
CA SER A 203 -7.07 11.99 -2.38
C SER A 203 -5.72 12.57 -2.78
N GLU A 204 -5.34 13.65 -2.12
CA GLU A 204 -3.99 14.16 -2.27
C GLU A 204 -3.02 13.09 -1.72
N PRO A 205 -1.92 12.81 -2.43
CA PRO A 205 -0.86 11.97 -1.87
C PRO A 205 -0.31 12.66 -0.62
N LYS A 206 -0.75 12.21 0.56
CA LYS A 206 -0.17 12.68 1.81
C LYS A 206 1.05 11.83 2.12
N ALA A 207 2.22 12.48 2.08
CA ALA A 207 3.44 11.82 2.47
C ALA A 207 3.36 11.33 3.92
N TYR A 208 3.69 10.07 4.18
CA TYR A 208 3.78 9.53 5.53
C TYR A 208 5.23 9.18 5.88
N ARG A 209 5.60 9.42 7.13
CA ARG A 209 6.94 9.12 7.63
C ARG A 209 7.07 7.62 7.84
N VAL A 210 8.20 7.08 7.39
CA VAL A 210 8.53 5.66 7.41
C VAL A 210 9.36 5.40 8.66
N ARG A 211 8.99 4.37 9.42
CA ARG A 211 9.63 4.00 10.70
C ARG A 211 10.97 3.33 10.48
N ASP A 212 11.86 3.54 11.45
CA ASP A 212 13.13 2.82 11.52
C ASP A 212 12.88 1.30 11.60
N GLY A 213 13.70 0.53 10.88
CA GLY A 213 13.60 -0.92 10.80
C GLY A 213 12.58 -1.46 9.80
N GLN A 214 11.98 -0.61 8.95
CA GLN A 214 11.22 -1.06 7.80
C GLN A 214 12.14 -1.47 6.66
N PHE A 215 11.85 -2.63 6.04
CA PHE A 215 12.62 -3.19 4.92
C PHE A 215 11.85 -3.05 3.61
N PHE A 216 12.59 -2.75 2.54
CA PHE A 216 12.03 -2.63 1.20
C PHE A 216 12.78 -3.49 0.19
N GLN A 217 12.05 -3.99 -0.79
CA GLN A 217 12.61 -4.52 -2.03
C GLN A 217 12.07 -3.67 -3.17
N ASP A 218 12.97 -3.07 -3.95
CA ASP A 218 12.57 -2.32 -5.13
C ASP A 218 12.05 -3.25 -6.23
N ASN A 219 10.88 -2.93 -6.78
CA ASN A 219 10.23 -3.72 -7.83
C ASN A 219 11.01 -3.67 -9.16
N ALA A 220 11.69 -2.56 -9.44
CA ALA A 220 12.40 -2.37 -10.71
C ALA A 220 13.76 -3.07 -10.71
N THR A 221 14.54 -2.90 -9.64
CA THR A 221 15.93 -3.40 -9.59
C THR A 221 16.11 -4.66 -8.73
N GLY A 222 15.13 -4.99 -7.88
CA GLY A 222 15.26 -6.05 -6.88
C GLY A 222 16.17 -5.67 -5.70
N ALA A 223 16.72 -4.45 -5.65
CA ALA A 223 17.60 -3.98 -4.60
C ALA A 223 16.89 -3.93 -3.25
N LEU A 224 17.64 -4.18 -2.18
CA LEU A 224 17.14 -4.26 -0.81
C LEU A 224 17.49 -2.99 -0.05
N TYR A 225 16.59 -2.53 0.81
CA TYR A 225 16.79 -1.34 1.64
C TYR A 225 16.25 -1.52 3.05
N ILE A 226 16.78 -0.74 3.98
CA ILE A 226 16.25 -0.57 5.34
C ILE A 226 16.21 0.93 5.68
N VAL A 227 15.19 1.37 6.41
CA VAL A 227 15.24 2.66 7.10
C VAL A 227 16.05 2.50 8.38
N PHE A 228 17.19 3.15 8.44
CA PHE A 228 18.11 3.09 9.57
C PHE A 228 18.45 4.52 10.02
N GLU A 229 18.08 4.86 11.25
CA GLU A 229 18.29 6.20 11.83
C GLU A 229 17.76 7.31 10.92
N SER A 230 16.52 7.18 10.45
CA SER A 230 15.86 8.14 9.55
C SER A 230 16.50 8.26 8.15
N THR A 231 17.46 7.40 7.80
CA THR A 231 18.07 7.35 6.46
C THR A 231 17.70 6.05 5.74
N LEU A 232 17.62 6.08 4.42
CA LEU A 232 17.41 4.88 3.62
C LEU A 232 18.78 4.31 3.24
N ARG A 233 19.12 3.14 3.79
CA ARG A 233 20.37 2.44 3.51
C ARG A 233 20.11 1.27 2.58
N ARG A 234 20.89 1.13 1.51
CA ARG A 234 20.85 -0.07 0.66
C ARG A 234 21.49 -1.24 1.40
N ILE A 235 20.94 -2.43 1.24
CA ILE A 235 21.54 -3.68 1.73
C ILE A 235 22.14 -4.39 0.53
N GLU A 236 23.44 -4.70 0.63
CA GLU A 236 24.24 -5.21 -0.48
C GLU A 236 23.65 -6.47 -1.13
N SER A 237 23.11 -7.40 -0.34
CA SER A 237 22.57 -8.65 -0.87
C SER A 237 21.59 -9.35 0.07
N PHE A 238 20.91 -10.36 -0.47
CA PHE A 238 20.08 -11.29 0.32
C PHE A 238 20.90 -12.08 1.36
N ALA A 239 22.20 -12.30 1.14
CA ALA A 239 23.04 -12.96 2.13
C ALA A 239 23.22 -12.06 3.36
N VAL A 240 23.46 -10.76 3.14
CA VAL A 240 23.60 -9.77 4.21
C VAL A 240 22.28 -9.62 4.98
N ILE A 241 21.14 -9.49 4.29
CA ILE A 241 19.86 -9.30 4.97
C ILE A 241 19.48 -10.52 5.85
N ASN A 242 19.70 -11.73 5.36
CA ASN A 242 19.34 -12.96 6.06
C ASN A 242 20.30 -13.28 7.21
N ASN A 243 21.55 -12.83 7.14
CA ASN A 243 22.51 -13.00 8.22
C ASN A 243 22.31 -11.95 9.32
N LEU A 244 22.35 -10.67 8.95
CA LEU A 244 22.39 -9.56 9.91
C LEU A 244 21.03 -9.28 10.56
N PHE A 245 19.92 -9.62 9.90
CA PHE A 245 18.56 -9.32 10.37
C PHE A 245 17.69 -10.58 10.50
N ALA A 246 16.83 -10.60 11.52
CA ALA A 246 15.93 -11.70 11.85
C ALA A 246 14.66 -11.72 10.96
N VAL A 247 14.86 -11.62 9.64
CA VAL A 247 13.80 -11.55 8.61
C VAL A 247 13.63 -12.84 7.79
N GLN A 248 14.49 -13.85 8.02
CA GLN A 248 14.39 -15.13 7.34
C GLN A 248 13.02 -15.79 7.59
N GLY A 249 12.39 -16.29 6.52
CA GLY A 249 11.03 -16.88 6.58
C GLY A 249 9.90 -15.88 6.83
N LYS A 250 10.20 -14.58 6.95
CA LYS A 250 9.22 -13.51 7.23
C LYS A 250 9.12 -12.55 6.05
N ALA A 251 8.77 -13.07 4.86
CA ALA A 251 8.66 -12.29 3.63
C ALA A 251 7.71 -11.08 3.77
N TYR A 252 6.70 -11.15 4.64
CA TYR A 252 5.78 -10.04 4.95
C TYR A 252 6.46 -8.81 5.58
N LEU A 253 7.70 -8.92 6.07
CA LEU A 253 8.49 -7.79 6.57
C LEU A 253 9.20 -7.01 5.46
N LEU A 254 9.32 -7.60 4.26
CA LEU A 254 10.00 -7.01 3.12
C LEU A 254 8.96 -6.43 2.15
N TYR A 255 8.72 -5.13 2.23
CA TYR A 255 7.72 -4.45 1.41
C TYR A 255 8.24 -4.27 -0.02
N LYS A 256 7.48 -4.77 -1.00
CA LYS A 256 7.75 -4.57 -2.42
C LYS A 256 7.22 -3.21 -2.87
N VAL A 257 8.11 -2.32 -3.30
CA VAL A 257 7.79 -0.91 -3.56
C VAL A 257 8.47 -0.41 -4.84
N ASN A 258 8.02 0.73 -5.36
CA ASN A 258 8.88 1.56 -6.22
C ASN A 258 9.70 2.47 -5.30
N ILE A 259 11.02 2.25 -5.24
CA ILE A 259 11.85 2.94 -4.23
C ILE A 259 11.95 4.45 -4.44
N GLU A 260 11.68 4.94 -5.66
CA GLU A 260 11.66 6.36 -6.00
C GLU A 260 10.48 7.12 -5.35
N ASP A 261 9.46 6.39 -4.92
CA ASP A 261 8.36 6.96 -4.12
C ASP A 261 8.82 7.25 -2.68
N TYR A 262 9.98 6.78 -2.25
CA TYR A 262 10.52 6.96 -0.89
C TYR A 262 11.63 8.02 -0.90
N THR A 263 11.27 9.22 -0.46
CA THR A 263 12.14 10.40 -0.38
C THR A 263 12.79 10.57 0.99
N GLY A 264 13.94 11.25 1.03
CA GLY A 264 14.72 11.48 2.24
C GLY A 264 16.20 11.14 2.04
N GLU A 265 17.00 11.32 3.09
CA GLU A 265 18.45 11.11 3.01
C GLU A 265 18.83 9.64 2.76
N ARG A 266 19.79 9.42 1.86
CA ARG A 266 20.40 8.10 1.65
C ARG A 266 21.58 7.95 2.60
N GLY A 267 21.57 6.89 3.41
CA GLY A 267 22.68 6.56 4.30
C GLY A 267 23.71 5.68 3.60
N ALA A 268 24.83 5.41 4.28
CA ALA A 268 25.83 4.44 3.81
C ALA A 268 25.19 3.06 3.62
N ASP A 269 25.75 2.22 2.75
CA ASP A 269 25.21 0.88 2.55
C ASP A 269 25.42 -0.01 3.78
N ILE A 270 24.55 -1.00 3.96
CA ILE A 270 24.77 -2.15 4.85
C ILE A 270 25.40 -3.24 3.98
N THR A 271 26.65 -3.58 4.28
CA THR A 271 27.47 -4.47 3.47
C THR A 271 27.75 -5.78 4.20
N SER A 272 28.39 -6.72 3.53
CA SER A 272 28.90 -7.95 4.15
C SER A 272 29.97 -7.68 5.22
N GLY A 273 30.54 -6.48 5.26
CA GLY A 273 31.45 -6.02 6.31
C GLY A 273 30.74 -5.59 7.60
N THR A 274 29.42 -5.35 7.57
CA THR A 274 28.65 -4.95 8.75
C THR A 274 28.44 -6.15 9.68
N GLN A 275 28.78 -6.00 10.97
CA GLN A 275 28.77 -7.12 11.93
C GLN A 275 28.08 -6.75 13.25
N LEU A 276 27.56 -7.74 13.96
CA LEU A 276 27.14 -7.62 15.35
C LEU A 276 28.20 -8.22 16.26
N VAL A 277 28.70 -7.43 17.20
CA VAL A 277 29.79 -7.83 18.09
C VAL A 277 29.40 -7.57 19.54
N ARG A 278 29.45 -8.61 20.37
CA ARG A 278 29.35 -8.48 21.83
C ARG A 278 30.75 -8.56 22.42
N ASN A 279 31.16 -7.50 23.11
CA ASN A 279 32.44 -7.47 23.82
C ASN A 279 32.34 -8.33 25.08
N THR A 280 33.08 -9.43 25.14
CA THR A 280 33.05 -10.37 26.29
C THR A 280 33.55 -9.77 27.59
N ASN A 281 34.33 -8.67 27.53
CA ASN A 281 34.87 -8.02 28.72
C ASN A 281 33.85 -7.08 29.39
N THR A 282 32.93 -6.50 28.61
CA THR A 282 31.99 -5.46 29.09
C THR A 282 30.53 -5.86 28.95
N GLY A 283 30.23 -6.92 28.20
CA GLY A 283 28.87 -7.32 27.82
C GLY A 283 28.20 -6.40 26.79
N LYS A 284 28.85 -5.29 26.39
CA LYS A 284 28.27 -4.31 25.46
C LYS A 284 28.15 -4.88 24.05
N LEU A 285 27.02 -4.60 23.41
CA LEU A 285 26.71 -4.99 22.03
C LEU A 285 26.94 -3.82 21.08
N TYR A 286 27.57 -4.09 19.94
CA TYR A 286 27.92 -3.10 18.94
C TYR A 286 27.46 -3.55 17.55
N LEU A 287 26.98 -2.60 16.74
CA LEU A 287 26.98 -2.71 15.29
C LEU A 287 28.33 -2.18 14.80
N VAL A 288 29.13 -3.04 14.17
CA VAL A 288 30.36 -2.64 13.50
C VAL A 288 30.01 -2.29 12.07
N ASP A 289 30.15 -1.01 11.73
CA ASP A 289 29.71 -0.44 10.47
C ASP A 289 30.89 0.34 9.85
N ASP A 290 31.40 -0.15 8.73
CA ASP A 290 32.66 0.34 8.12
C ASP A 290 33.84 0.43 9.13
N GLY A 291 33.97 -0.60 9.97
CA GLY A 291 35.01 -0.68 11.01
C GLY A 291 34.74 0.17 12.26
N LEU A 292 33.71 1.02 12.26
CA LEU A 292 33.30 1.80 13.43
C LEU A 292 32.40 0.96 14.34
N TYR A 293 32.81 0.83 15.60
CA TYR A 293 32.02 0.20 16.65
C TYR A 293 30.98 1.19 17.17
N ARG A 294 29.73 0.95 16.80
CA ARG A 294 28.57 1.76 17.19
C ARG A 294 27.80 1.02 18.28
N TYR A 295 27.81 1.54 19.50
CA TYR A 295 27.15 0.87 20.64
C TYR A 295 25.63 0.80 20.41
N ILE A 296 25.02 -0.34 20.75
CA ILE A 296 23.55 -0.52 20.74
C ILE A 296 23.08 -0.43 22.20
N PRO A 297 22.47 0.69 22.62
CA PRO A 297 22.24 0.95 24.04
C PRO A 297 21.20 0.04 24.71
N THR A 298 20.19 -0.41 23.96
CA THR A 298 19.06 -1.18 24.50
C THR A 298 18.63 -2.28 23.55
N MET A 299 18.02 -3.34 24.10
CA MET A 299 17.37 -4.37 23.29
C MET A 299 16.16 -3.84 22.50
N GLN A 300 15.55 -2.72 22.93
CA GLN A 300 14.49 -2.09 22.16
C GLN A 300 15.00 -1.55 20.82
N ILE A 301 16.19 -0.93 20.80
CA ILE A 301 16.86 -0.47 19.57
C ILE A 301 17.30 -1.68 18.72
N PHE A 302 17.81 -2.73 19.37
CA PHE A 302 18.15 -3.97 18.66
C PHE A 302 16.94 -4.55 17.92
N ASN A 303 15.80 -4.63 18.60
CA ASN A 303 14.57 -5.19 18.07
C ASN A 303 13.87 -4.29 17.05
N SER A 304 13.97 -2.95 17.16
CA SER A 304 13.36 -2.04 16.18
C SER A 304 13.93 -2.28 14.78
N TYR A 305 15.27 -2.44 14.69
CA TYR A 305 15.96 -2.78 13.46
C TYR A 305 15.92 -4.27 13.08
N LYS A 306 15.29 -5.12 13.91
CA LYS A 306 15.20 -6.57 13.69
C LYS A 306 16.57 -7.21 13.52
N LEU A 307 17.56 -6.78 14.28
CA LEU A 307 18.89 -7.37 14.26
C LEU A 307 18.82 -8.85 14.69
N ASN A 308 19.68 -9.68 14.10
CA ASN A 308 19.69 -11.11 14.34
C ASN A 308 20.57 -11.47 15.55
N GLU A 309 19.99 -12.10 16.57
CA GLU A 309 20.75 -12.55 17.74
C GLU A 309 21.77 -13.63 17.40
N ASP A 310 21.47 -14.50 16.43
CA ASP A 310 22.36 -15.58 16.00
C ASP A 310 23.60 -15.06 15.25
N ALA A 311 23.55 -13.82 14.74
CA ALA A 311 24.67 -13.17 14.08
C ALA A 311 25.65 -12.49 15.05
N ILE A 312 25.39 -12.52 16.36
CA ILE A 312 26.23 -11.88 17.37
C ILE A 312 27.53 -12.66 17.55
N GLN A 313 28.65 -12.02 17.21
CA GLN A 313 29.99 -12.54 17.48
C GLN A 313 30.44 -12.14 18.89
N ASN A 314 30.68 -13.13 19.74
CA ASN A 314 31.24 -12.91 21.08
C ASN A 314 32.77 -12.92 21.00
N LYS A 315 33.42 -11.76 21.20
CA LYS A 315 34.88 -11.66 21.19
C LYS A 315 35.42 -10.61 22.18
N PRO A 316 36.64 -10.79 22.72
CA PRO A 316 37.28 -9.74 23.51
C PRO A 316 37.70 -8.59 22.58
N VAL A 317 37.24 -7.38 22.88
CA VAL A 317 37.63 -6.16 22.14
C VAL A 317 38.41 -5.24 23.06
N ARG A 318 39.68 -4.99 22.73
CA ARG A 318 40.62 -4.16 23.52
C ARG A 318 40.80 -2.74 22.98
N MET A 319 40.74 -2.55 21.67
CA MET A 319 40.77 -1.24 21.00
C MET A 319 39.73 -1.23 19.90
N MET A 320 38.99 -0.13 19.78
CA MET A 320 37.89 0.02 18.83
C MET A 320 37.83 1.46 18.34
N PHE A 321 37.71 1.64 17.03
CA PHE A 321 37.33 2.93 16.45
C PHE A 321 35.85 3.12 16.74
N THR A 322 35.52 4.08 17.59
CA THR A 322 34.14 4.29 18.07
C THR A 322 33.38 5.19 17.13
N GLY A 323 32.24 4.71 16.62
CA GLY A 323 31.27 5.55 15.91
C GLY A 323 30.21 6.08 16.86
N LYS A 324 29.30 6.91 16.33
CA LYS A 324 28.09 7.33 17.05
C LYS A 324 27.25 6.10 17.41
N ASP A 325 26.77 6.04 18.66
CA ASP A 325 25.84 5.02 19.12
C ASP A 325 24.64 4.87 18.17
N VAL A 326 24.14 3.65 18.04
CA VAL A 326 22.94 3.36 17.25
C VAL A 326 21.73 3.91 17.98
N ALA A 327 20.96 4.75 17.30
CA ALA A 327 19.73 5.33 17.84
C ALA A 327 18.48 4.78 17.12
N HIS A 328 17.34 4.84 17.79
CA HIS A 328 16.01 4.74 17.16
C HIS A 328 15.40 6.13 17.14
N THR A 329 15.07 6.62 15.96
CA THR A 329 14.75 8.03 15.69
C THR A 329 13.30 8.27 15.31
N TYR A 330 12.60 7.24 14.80
CA TYR A 330 11.18 7.31 14.46
C TYR A 330 10.51 5.94 14.37
#